data_AF-A0A0L0GIN1-F1
#
_entry.id   AF-A0A0L0GIN1-F1
#
_cell.length_a   1.000
_cell.length_b   1.000
_cell.length_c   1.000
_cell.angle_alpha   90.00
_cell.angle_beta   90.00
_cell.angle_gamma   90.00
#
_symmetry.space_group_name_H-M   'P 1'
#
loop_
_entity.id
_entity.type
_entity.pdbx_description
1 polymer ?
#
loop_
_entity_poly.entity_id
_entity_poly.type
_entity_poly.pdbx_seq_one_letter_code
_entity_poly.pdbx_strand_id
1 'polypeptide(L)'
;MCDFHNEDETYLCSSCGAPCQASDFDDVDDEFDESDPQCVDCQRHSRIDGEICEFCDLPAEYETESFFLCGDHYDDYVDGYRRD
;
A
#
# COMPACT_ATOMS: atom_id res chain seq x y z
N MET A 1 -34.91 18.17 -1.71
CA MET A 1 -34.39 16.94 -1.10
C MET A 1 -32.93 16.93 -1.45
N CYS A 2 -32.08 17.37 -0.53
CA CYS A 2 -30.66 17.48 -0.76
C CYS A 2 -30.01 16.39 0.10
N ASP A 3 -29.95 15.18 -0.45
CA ASP A 3 -29.04 14.15 0.05
C ASP A 3 -27.79 14.26 -0.82
N PHE A 4 -26.97 15.26 -0.50
CA PHE A 4 -25.56 15.21 -0.89
C PHE A 4 -24.93 14.25 0.11
N HIS A 5 -24.91 12.96 -0.22
CA HIS A 5 -23.96 12.05 0.41
C HIS A 5 -22.59 12.69 0.17
N ASN A 6 -21.92 13.10 1.23
CA ASN A 6 -20.60 13.69 1.18
C ASN A 6 -19.64 12.51 0.97
N GLU A 7 -19.48 12.06 -0.28
CA GLU A 7 -18.66 10.90 -0.67
C GLU A 7 -17.14 11.11 -0.45
N ASP A 8 -16.76 12.20 0.22
CA ASP A 8 -15.39 12.57 0.58
C ASP A 8 -15.24 12.66 2.12
N GLU A 9 -15.63 11.62 2.86
CA GLU A 9 -15.22 11.50 4.26
C GLU A 9 -13.71 11.23 4.30
N THR A 10 -12.94 12.29 4.52
CA THR A 10 -11.51 12.20 4.78
C THR A 10 -11.27 11.78 6.22
N TYR A 11 -10.62 10.64 6.40
CA TYR A 11 -10.17 10.11 7.68
C TYR A 11 -8.69 10.44 7.88
N LEU A 12 -8.21 10.22 9.10
CA LEU A 12 -6.78 10.34 9.42
C LEU A 12 -6.25 8.94 9.68
N CYS A 13 -5.16 8.59 9.00
CA CYS A 13 -4.50 7.32 9.19
C CYS A 13 -4.10 7.12 10.66
N SER A 14 -4.51 6.01 11.27
CA SER A 14 -4.23 5.69 12.67
C SER A 14 -2.73 5.49 12.95
N SER A 15 -1.95 5.11 11.93
CA SER A 15 -0.50 4.90 12.03
C SER A 15 0.33 6.17 11.83
N CYS A 16 0.10 6.92 10.74
CA CYS A 16 0.94 8.08 10.38
C CYS A 16 0.25 9.45 10.55
N GLY A 17 -1.07 9.48 10.75
CA GLY A 17 -1.86 10.70 10.85
C GLY A 17 -2.08 11.44 9.52
N ALA A 18 -1.68 10.86 8.38
CA ALA A 18 -1.94 11.43 7.07
C ALA A 18 -3.44 11.36 6.72
N PRO A 19 -3.98 12.34 5.98
CA PRO A 19 -5.34 12.25 5.47
C PRO A 19 -5.45 11.10 4.47
N CYS A 20 -6.46 10.26 4.62
CA CYS A 20 -6.82 9.20 3.68
C CYS A 20 -8.33 9.10 3.53
N GLN A 21 -8.79 8.67 2.37
CA GLN A 21 -10.20 8.52 2.03
C GLN A 21 -10.42 7.22 1.27
N ALA A 22 -11.66 6.71 1.27
CA ALA A 22 -11.98 5.46 0.59
C ALA A 22 -11.65 5.49 -0.91
N SER A 23 -11.70 6.66 -1.56
CA SER A 23 -11.33 6.79 -2.98
C SER A 23 -9.82 6.71 -3.25
N ASP A 24 -8.95 6.83 -2.24
CA ASP A 24 -7.53 6.47 -2.40
C ASP A 24 -7.36 4.96 -2.63
N PHE A 25 -8.41 4.17 -2.36
CA PHE A 25 -8.41 2.71 -2.44
C PHE A 25 -9.08 2.15 -3.71
N ASP A 26 -9.66 3.00 -4.57
CA ASP A 26 -10.42 2.55 -5.76
C ASP A 26 -9.53 1.87 -6.82
N ASP A 27 -8.26 2.26 -6.88
CA ASP A 27 -7.27 1.78 -7.87
C ASP A 27 -6.25 0.78 -7.26
N VAL A 28 -6.46 0.31 -6.03
CA VAL A 28 -5.57 -0.63 -5.34
C VAL A 28 -6.36 -1.86 -4.86
N ASP A 29 -5.69 -2.99 -4.67
CA ASP A 29 -6.31 -4.22 -4.18
C ASP A 29 -6.64 -4.17 -2.66
N ASP A 30 -6.22 -3.12 -1.96
CA ASP A 30 -6.48 -2.93 -0.53
C ASP A 30 -7.89 -2.36 -0.27
N GLU A 31 -8.49 -2.74 0.85
CA GLU A 31 -9.79 -2.21 1.29
C GLU A 31 -9.61 -1.13 2.35
N PHE A 32 -10.37 -0.03 2.23
CA PHE A 32 -10.41 1.01 3.25
C PHE A 32 -11.31 0.60 4.42
N ASP A 33 -10.75 0.53 5.63
CA ASP A 33 -11.49 0.24 6.85
C ASP A 33 -11.81 1.55 7.60
N GLU A 34 -13.10 1.92 7.68
CA GLU A 34 -13.55 3.13 8.38
C GLU A 34 -13.38 3.07 9.91
N SER A 35 -13.28 1.86 10.49
CA SER A 35 -13.14 1.66 11.94
C SER A 35 -11.68 1.74 12.39
N ASP A 36 -10.74 1.33 11.54
CA ASP A 36 -9.30 1.58 11.68
C ASP A 36 -8.73 2.19 10.38
N PRO A 37 -8.96 3.49 10.14
CA PRO A 37 -8.54 4.13 8.90
C PRO A 37 -7.02 4.10 8.81
N GLN A 38 -6.50 3.44 7.79
CA GLN A 38 -5.08 3.44 7.46
C GLN A 38 -4.91 3.92 6.01
N CYS A 39 -3.83 4.63 5.70
CA CYS A 39 -3.52 4.96 4.30
C CYS A 39 -2.91 3.73 3.60
N VAL A 40 -2.98 3.72 2.27
CA VAL A 40 -2.44 2.63 1.42
C VAL A 40 -0.99 2.32 1.78
N ASP A 41 -0.16 3.35 1.96
CA ASP A 41 1.24 3.17 2.34
C ASP A 41 1.40 2.48 3.69
N CYS A 42 0.60 2.84 4.71
CA CYS A 42 0.69 2.22 6.03
C CYS A 42 0.17 0.78 6.01
N GLN A 43 -0.93 0.49 5.31
CA GLN A 43 -1.42 -0.87 5.15
C GLN A 43 -0.37 -1.73 4.45
N ARG A 44 0.19 -1.24 3.34
CA ARG A 44 1.28 -1.91 2.61
C ARG A 44 2.51 -2.11 3.49
N HIS A 45 2.91 -1.10 4.25
CA HIS A 45 4.05 -1.21 5.15
C HIS A 45 3.81 -2.27 6.21
N SER A 46 2.60 -2.35 6.80
CA SER A 46 2.26 -3.41 7.75
C SER A 46 2.24 -4.82 7.15
N ARG A 47 1.98 -4.97 5.84
CA ARG A 47 2.10 -6.26 5.12
C ARG A 47 3.56 -6.65 4.90
N ILE A 48 4.42 -5.68 4.61
CA ILE A 48 5.84 -5.88 4.33
C ILE A 48 6.69 -5.94 5.61
N ASP A 49 6.23 -5.32 6.70
CA ASP A 49 6.97 -5.23 7.96
C ASP A 49 7.23 -6.62 8.54
N GLY A 50 8.51 -6.98 8.59
CA GLY A 50 8.97 -8.30 9.06
C GLY A 50 9.19 -9.33 7.94
N GLU A 51 8.79 -9.05 6.72
CA GLU A 51 9.09 -9.88 5.56
C GLU A 51 10.55 -9.68 5.09
N ILE A 52 11.10 -10.74 4.50
CA ILE A 52 12.47 -10.76 3.97
C ILE A 52 12.45 -10.89 2.46
N CYS A 53 13.47 -10.36 1.80
CA CYS A 53 13.58 -10.47 0.36
C CYS A 53 13.72 -11.94 -0.06
N GLU A 54 12.98 -12.34 -1.11
CA GLU A 54 13.04 -13.71 -1.64
C GLU A 54 14.45 -14.07 -2.19
N PHE A 55 15.20 -13.07 -2.66
CA PHE A 55 16.52 -13.27 -3.29
C PHE A 55 17.69 -12.99 -2.34
N CYS A 56 17.46 -12.40 -1.17
CA CYS A 56 18.50 -12.15 -0.17
C CYS A 56 17.94 -12.01 1.25
N ASP A 57 18.77 -12.23 2.27
CA ASP A 57 18.35 -12.12 3.68
C ASP A 57 18.19 -10.67 4.19
N LEU A 58 17.92 -9.70 3.30
CA LEU A 58 17.66 -8.32 3.67
C LEU A 58 16.15 -8.10 3.90
N PRO A 59 15.77 -7.12 4.75
CA PRO A 59 14.37 -6.78 4.94
C PRO A 59 13.75 -6.35 3.62
N ALA A 60 12.52 -6.78 3.38
CA ALA A 60 11.76 -6.36 2.22
C ALA A 60 11.28 -4.90 2.39
N GLU A 61 11.20 -4.21 1.26
CA GLU A 61 10.68 -2.83 1.17
C GLU A 61 9.50 -2.75 0.18
N TYR A 62 9.37 -3.74 -0.71
CA TYR A 62 8.37 -3.79 -1.75
C TYR A 62 7.69 -5.15 -1.78
N GLU A 63 6.36 -5.14 -1.78
CA GLU A 63 5.52 -6.28 -2.13
C GLU A 63 5.28 -6.29 -3.64
N THR A 64 5.39 -7.48 -4.23
CA THR A 64 4.93 -7.81 -5.59
C THR A 64 3.75 -8.78 -5.52
N GLU A 65 3.14 -9.12 -6.66
CA GLU A 65 2.02 -10.06 -6.72
C GLU A 65 2.34 -11.48 -6.19
N SER A 66 3.61 -11.83 -5.98
CA SER A 66 4.00 -13.20 -5.59
C SER A 66 5.11 -13.30 -4.55
N PHE A 67 5.87 -12.23 -4.32
CA PHE A 67 7.03 -12.25 -3.42
C PHE A 67 7.38 -10.86 -2.89
N PHE A 68 8.15 -10.83 -1.81
CA PHE A 68 8.66 -9.60 -1.20
C PHE A 68 10.12 -9.34 -1.63
N LEU A 69 10.45 -8.08 -1.91
CA LEU A 69 11.74 -7.67 -2.44
C LEU A 69 12.32 -6.49 -1.65
N CYS A 70 13.64 -6.48 -1.50
CA CYS A 70 14.37 -5.28 -1.11
C CYS A 70 14.46 -4.30 -2.29
N GLY A 71 14.82 -3.04 -2.04
CA GLY A 71 14.89 -2.03 -3.11
C GLY A 71 15.79 -2.40 -4.29
N ASP A 72 16.89 -3.12 -4.06
CA ASP A 72 17.84 -3.52 -5.10
C ASP A 72 17.24 -4.56 -6.07
N HIS A 73 16.65 -5.63 -5.54
CA HIS A 73 15.99 -6.65 -6.36
C HIS A 73 14.66 -6.17 -6.94
N TYR A 74 13.97 -5.24 -6.28
CA TYR A 74 12.78 -4.60 -6.83
C TYR A 74 13.14 -3.78 -8.07
N ASP A 75 14.25 -3.01 -8.04
CA ASP A 75 14.72 -2.25 -9.19
C ASP A 75 15.04 -3.15 -10.40
N ASP A 76 15.74 -4.27 -10.17
CA ASP A 76 16.03 -5.26 -11.22
C ASP A 76 14.73 -5.91 -11.77
N TYR A 77 13.78 -6.22 -10.90
CA TYR A 77 12.47 -6.76 -11.28
C TYR A 77 11.68 -5.79 -12.16
N VAL A 78 11.59 -4.50 -11.78
CA VAL A 78 10.83 -3.50 -12.55
C VAL A 78 11.56 -3.05 -13.82
N ASP A 79 12.91 -3.02 -13.82
CA ASP A 79 13.70 -2.71 -15.01
C ASP A 79 13.65 -3.86 -16.02
N GLY A 80 13.71 -5.11 -15.54
CA GLY A 80 13.49 -6.31 -16.35
C GLY A 80 12.11 -6.37 -16.99
N TYR A 81 11.08 -5.83 -16.34
CA TYR A 81 9.70 -5.76 -16.85
C TYR A 81 9.53 -4.73 -17.99
N ARG A 82 10.47 -3.80 -18.20
CA ARG A 82 10.44 -2.78 -19.26
C ARG A 82 11.08 -3.23 -20.58
N ARG A 83 11.48 -4.50 -20.69
CA ARG A 83 12.24 -5.04 -21.84
C ARG A 83 11.44 -5.82 -22.89
N ASP A 84 10.11 -5.76 -22.85
CA ASP A 84 9.23 -6.33 -23.88
C ASP A 84 8.31 -5.26 -24.52
#